data_AF-A0A0F9KMU7-F1
#
_entry.id   AF-A0A0F9KMU7-F1
#
_cell.length_a   1.000
_cell.length_b   1.000
_cell.length_c   1.000
_cell.angle_alpha   90.00
_cell.angle_beta   90.00
_cell.angle_gamma   90.00
#
_symmetry.space_group_name_H-M   'P 1'
#
loop_
_entity.id
_entity.type
_entity.pdbx_description
1 polymer ?
#
loop_
_entity_poly.entity_id
_entity_poly.type
_entity_poly.pdbx_seq_one_letter_code
_entity_poly.pdbx_strand_id
1 'polypeptide(L)'
;MTDGNYILDSNGNPVVEEDLLTWAKWLEDAAYNGKRRVDETMIGDIRVSTVFLGLDHSFGGGPPLIFETMVFGGELNQEMDRYSTKTQALKGHQLMCERVKKANESQ
;
A
#
# COMPACT_ATOMS: atom_id res chain seq x y z
N MET A 1 17.59 -5.62 -16.32
CA MET A 1 16.51 -4.65 -16.11
C MET A 1 15.65 -5.22 -15.00
N THR A 2 15.63 -4.55 -13.84
CA THR A 2 14.71 -4.91 -12.74
C THR A 2 13.38 -4.24 -13.04
N ASP A 3 12.63 -4.85 -13.95
CA ASP A 3 11.28 -4.39 -14.29
C ASP A 3 10.38 -4.66 -13.08
N GLY A 4 10.14 -3.65 -12.25
CA GLY A 4 9.24 -3.76 -11.09
C GLY A 4 9.68 -3.07 -9.80
N ASN A 5 10.85 -2.42 -9.77
CA ASN A 5 11.32 -1.69 -8.59
C ASN A 5 10.93 -0.21 -8.65
N TYR A 6 10.32 0.29 -7.57
CA TYR A 6 9.88 1.68 -7.48
C TYR A 6 10.29 2.34 -6.16
N ILE A 7 10.61 3.63 -6.22
CA ILE A 7 10.82 4.51 -5.06
C ILE A 7 9.87 5.71 -5.12
N LEU A 8 9.74 6.48 -4.04
CA LEU A 8 9.06 7.78 -4.07
C LEU A 8 10.07 8.92 -4.22
N ASP A 9 9.80 9.82 -5.16
CA ASP A 9 10.54 11.08 -5.31
C ASP A 9 10.26 12.05 -4.14
N SER A 10 10.89 13.23 -4.16
CA SER A 10 10.70 14.26 -3.12
C SER A 10 9.27 14.80 -3.03
N ASN A 11 8.46 14.63 -4.07
CA ASN A 11 7.06 15.03 -4.13
C ASN A 11 6.12 13.87 -3.75
N GLY A 12 6.66 12.68 -3.47
CA GLY A 12 5.90 11.49 -3.14
C GLY A 12 5.30 10.78 -4.36
N ASN A 13 5.82 11.02 -5.57
CA ASN A 13 5.43 10.30 -6.78
C ASN A 13 6.25 9.03 -6.95
N PRO A 14 5.63 7.92 -7.37
CA PRO A 14 6.36 6.70 -7.69
C PRO A 14 7.19 6.88 -8.97
N VAL A 15 8.47 6.53 -8.89
CA VAL A 15 9.40 6.49 -10.03
C VAL A 15 10.10 5.13 -10.07
N VAL A 16 10.41 4.66 -11.27
CA VAL A 16 11.18 3.41 -11.46
C VAL A 16 12.61 3.64 -10.96
N GLU A 17 13.15 2.67 -10.23
CA GLU A 17 14.56 2.64 -9.83
C GLU A 17 15.21 1.35 -10.34
N GLU A 18 16.15 1.50 -11.27
CA GLU A 18 16.81 0.38 -11.94
C GLU A 18 18.04 -0.12 -11.17
N ASP A 19 18.64 0.72 -10.31
CA ASP A 19 19.75 0.30 -9.47
C ASP A 19 19.23 -0.42 -8.22
N LEU A 20 19.45 -1.74 -8.19
CA LEU A 20 18.93 -2.61 -7.14
C LEU A 20 19.40 -2.21 -5.74
N LEU A 21 20.64 -1.74 -5.60
CA LEU A 21 21.20 -1.35 -4.30
C LEU A 21 20.58 -0.04 -3.81
N THR A 22 20.39 0.93 -4.72
CA THR A 22 19.72 2.20 -4.44
C THR A 22 18.27 1.96 -4.04
N TRP A 23 17.54 1.13 -4.80
CA TRP A 23 16.18 0.73 -4.46
C TRP A 23 16.11 0.02 -3.10
N ALA A 24 16.98 -0.98 -2.85
CA ALA A 24 16.94 -1.77 -1.62
C ALA A 24 17.19 -0.89 -0.39
N LYS A 25 18.20 -0.01 -0.46
CA LYS A 25 18.51 0.95 0.59
C LYS A 25 17.35 1.92 0.82
N TRP A 26 16.77 2.47 -0.25
CA TRP A 26 15.62 3.35 -0.13
C TRP A 26 14.44 2.64 0.52
N LEU A 27 14.16 1.40 0.14
CA LEU A 27 13.01 0.64 0.65
C LEU A 27 13.16 0.30 2.12
N GLU A 28 14.36 -0.10 2.55
CA GLU A 28 14.71 -0.35 3.94
C GLU A 28 14.54 0.92 4.78
N ASP A 29 15.17 2.03 4.35
CA ASP A 29 15.05 3.32 5.02
C ASP A 29 13.59 3.77 5.09
N ALA A 30 12.84 3.65 3.99
CA ALA A 30 11.45 4.08 3.88
C ALA A 30 10.48 3.22 4.72
N ALA A 31 10.80 1.94 4.92
CA ALA A 31 10.07 1.08 5.84
C ALA A 31 10.35 1.47 7.30
N TYR A 32 11.61 1.79 7.63
CA TYR A 32 12.01 2.20 8.98
C TYR A 32 11.42 3.56 9.39
N ASN A 33 11.47 4.55 8.50
CA ASN A 33 11.03 5.93 8.80
C ASN A 33 9.56 6.22 8.44
N GLY A 34 8.81 5.22 7.98
CA GLY A 34 7.39 5.35 7.65
C GLY A 34 7.07 6.08 6.35
N LYS A 35 8.06 6.46 5.52
CA LYS A 35 7.84 7.12 4.21
C LYS A 35 6.95 6.33 3.25
N ARG A 36 6.83 5.01 3.45
CA ARG A 36 5.94 4.15 2.65
C ARG A 36 4.46 4.28 3.02
N ARG A 37 4.11 4.86 4.18
CA ARG A 37 2.72 4.96 4.62
C ARG A 37 1.97 5.98 3.78
N VAL A 38 0.88 5.54 3.16
CA VAL A 38 -0.03 6.41 2.40
C VAL A 38 -1.19 6.86 3.28
N ASP A 39 -1.79 5.94 4.01
CA ASP A 39 -2.89 6.23 4.93
C ASP A 39 -3.02 5.14 6.00
N GLU A 40 -3.61 5.46 7.14
CA GLU A 40 -3.86 4.53 8.24
C GLU A 40 -5.09 4.96 9.03
N THR A 41 -6.03 4.05 9.24
CA THR A 41 -7.25 4.27 10.02
C THR A 41 -7.44 3.15 11.05
N MET A 42 -7.78 3.53 12.28
CA MET A 42 -8.22 2.61 13.34
C MET A 42 -9.74 2.62 13.45
N ILE A 43 -10.36 1.44 13.47
CA ILE A 43 -11.81 1.25 13.68
C ILE A 43 -11.97 0.26 14.83
N GLY A 44 -12.14 0.78 16.06
CA GLY A 44 -11.95 -0.02 17.27
C GLY A 44 -10.52 -0.56 17.33
N ASP A 45 -10.38 -1.88 17.51
CA ASP A 45 -9.09 -2.57 17.53
C ASP A 45 -8.62 -3.02 16.12
N ILE A 46 -9.39 -2.72 15.07
CA ILE A 46 -9.07 -3.09 13.69
C ILE A 46 -8.25 -1.97 13.05
N ARG A 47 -7.14 -2.33 12.41
CA ARG A 47 -6.28 -1.39 11.68
C ARG A 47 -6.41 -1.59 10.17
N VAL A 48 -6.74 -0.52 9.45
CA VAL A 48 -6.70 -0.47 7.99
C VAL A 48 -5.47 0.34 7.60
N SER A 49 -4.52 -0.27 6.88
CA SER A 49 -3.25 0.36 6.52
C SER A 49 -3.09 0.37 5.01
N THR A 50 -2.78 1.53 4.45
CA THR A 50 -2.44 1.69 3.04
C THR A 50 -0.98 2.10 2.90
N VAL A 51 -0.23 1.36 2.09
CA VAL A 51 1.21 1.56 1.90
C VAL A 51 1.60 1.57 0.43
N PHE A 52 2.70 2.23 0.15
CA PHE A 52 3.49 2.04 -1.07
C PHE A 52 4.33 0.77 -0.91
N LEU A 53 4.25 -0.14 -1.88
CA LEU A 53 4.92 -1.45 -1.85
C LEU A 53 6.40 -1.36 -2.23
N GLY A 54 6.76 -0.43 -3.13
CA GLY A 54 8.09 -0.35 -3.73
C GLY A 54 8.40 -1.48 -4.71
N LEU A 55 7.47 -2.41 -4.91
CA LEU A 55 7.56 -3.55 -5.82
C LEU A 55 6.25 -3.69 -6.59
N ASP A 56 6.35 -3.95 -7.88
CA ASP A 56 5.19 -4.30 -8.71
C ASP A 56 4.68 -5.71 -8.38
N HIS A 57 3.47 -5.76 -7.81
CA HIS A 57 2.74 -7.00 -7.50
C HIS A 57 1.76 -7.42 -8.61
N SER A 58 1.86 -6.84 -9.81
CA SER A 58 1.11 -7.26 -10.99
C SER A 58 1.56 -8.63 -11.54
N PHE A 59 2.80 -9.03 -11.22
CA PHE A 59 3.48 -10.21 -11.79
C PHE A 59 3.46 -10.26 -13.32
N GLY A 60 3.56 -9.08 -13.96
CA GLY A 60 3.50 -8.92 -15.42
C GLY A 60 2.08 -8.85 -16.00
N GLY A 61 1.05 -8.83 -15.14
CA GLY A 61 -0.35 -8.74 -15.52
C GLY A 61 -0.92 -7.32 -15.42
N GLY A 62 -1.10 -6.65 -16.55
CA GLY A 62 -1.75 -5.33 -16.58
C GLY A 62 -0.88 -4.20 -16.04
N PRO A 63 -1.46 -3.08 -15.59
CA PRO A 63 -0.70 -1.96 -15.04
C PRO A 63 -0.04 -2.33 -13.69
N PRO A 64 1.09 -1.69 -13.33
CA PRO A 64 1.83 -2.04 -12.12
C PRO A 64 0.96 -1.84 -10.87
N LEU A 65 1.05 -2.77 -9.91
CA LEU A 65 0.32 -2.73 -8.64
C LEU A 65 1.32 -2.47 -7.51
N ILE A 66 1.52 -1.19 -7.19
CA ILE A 66 2.60 -0.70 -6.32
C ILE A 66 2.06 -0.05 -5.03
N PHE A 67 0.76 -0.09 -4.81
CA PHE A 67 0.10 0.31 -3.57
C PHE A 67 -0.80 -0.81 -3.08
N GLU A 68 -0.97 -0.91 -1.76
CA GLU A 68 -1.82 -1.92 -1.12
C GLU A 68 -2.56 -1.30 0.05
N THR A 69 -3.83 -1.65 0.20
CA THR A 69 -4.61 -1.47 1.44
C THR A 69 -4.82 -2.85 2.04
N MET A 70 -4.52 -3.02 3.33
CA MET A 70 -4.70 -4.28 4.05
C MET A 70 -5.36 -4.04 5.41
N VAL A 71 -6.24 -4.95 5.80
CA VAL A 71 -6.91 -4.97 7.11
C VAL A 71 -6.18 -5.90 8.07
N PHE A 72 -6.00 -5.45 9.31
CA PHE A 72 -5.42 -6.22 10.41
C PHE A 72 -6.43 -6.28 11.56
N GLY A 73 -6.88 -7.49 11.90
CA GLY A 73 -7.89 -7.74 12.94
C GLY A 73 -9.33 -7.78 12.41
N GLY A 74 -10.27 -8.14 13.28
CA GLY A 74 -11.71 -8.21 12.98
C GLY A 74 -12.09 -9.31 11.99
N GLU A 75 -13.32 -9.21 11.46
CA GLU A 75 -13.88 -10.18 10.51
C GLU A 75 -13.17 -10.15 9.14
N LEU A 76 -12.78 -8.97 8.67
CA LEU A 76 -12.10 -8.78 7.39
C LEU A 76 -10.56 -8.90 7.51
N ASN A 77 -10.04 -9.59 8.52
CA ASN A 77 -8.60 -9.71 8.74
C ASN A 77 -7.89 -10.30 7.50
N GLN A 78 -6.79 -9.67 7.08
CA GLN A 78 -6.00 -9.98 5.89
C GLN A 78 -6.69 -9.74 4.53
N GLU A 79 -7.93 -9.24 4.50
CA GLU A 79 -8.48 -8.71 3.26
C GLU A 79 -7.60 -7.56 2.75
N MET A 80 -7.33 -7.60 1.45
CA MET A 80 -6.44 -6.64 0.80
C MET A 80 -6.90 -6.33 -0.62
N ASP A 81 -6.57 -5.11 -1.04
CA ASP A 81 -6.75 -4.62 -2.40
C ASP A 81 -5.47 -3.89 -2.83
N ARG A 82 -5.12 -3.98 -4.11
CA ARG A 82 -3.92 -3.35 -4.68
C ARG A 82 -4.25 -2.37 -5.80
N TYR A 83 -3.41 -1.37 -5.94
CA TYR A 83 -3.67 -0.24 -6.84
C TYR A 83 -2.40 0.23 -7.56
N SER A 84 -2.60 0.82 -8.74
CA SER A 84 -1.50 1.37 -9.55
C SER A 84 -1.13 2.80 -9.16
N THR A 85 -2.05 3.55 -8.57
CA THR A 85 -1.84 4.98 -8.26
C THR A 85 -2.18 5.29 -6.81
N LYS A 86 -1.51 6.31 -6.25
CA LYS A 86 -1.79 6.82 -4.90
C LYS A 86 -3.25 7.28 -4.76
N THR A 87 -3.80 7.92 -5.79
CA THR A 87 -5.21 8.37 -5.81
C THR A 87 -6.19 7.19 -5.72
N GLN A 88 -5.94 6.11 -6.48
CA GLN A 88 -6.75 4.89 -6.36
C GLN A 88 -6.60 4.25 -4.98
N ALA A 89 -5.38 4.22 -4.43
CA ALA A 89 -5.12 3.67 -3.10
C ALA A 89 -5.85 4.43 -1.98
N LEU A 90 -5.88 5.76 -2.02
CA LEU A 90 -6.64 6.58 -1.06
C LEU A 90 -8.15 6.34 -1.18
N LYS A 91 -8.69 6.27 -2.40
CA LYS A 91 -10.11 5.94 -2.61
C LYS A 91 -10.42 4.53 -2.11
N GLY A 92 -9.53 3.57 -2.40
CA GLY A 92 -9.62 2.19 -1.95
C GLY A 92 -9.56 2.06 -0.43
N HIS A 93 -8.69 2.82 0.24
CA HIS A 93 -8.61 2.92 1.69
C HIS A 93 -9.95 3.30 2.32
N GLN A 94 -10.57 4.35 1.81
CA GLN A 94 -11.88 4.82 2.28
C GLN A 94 -12.94 3.72 2.11
N LEU A 95 -13.00 3.07 0.95
CA LEU A 95 -13.94 1.98 0.70
C LEU A 95 -13.71 0.79 1.63
N MET A 96 -12.45 0.43 1.89
CA MET A 96 -12.10 -0.65 2.83
C MET A 96 -12.53 -0.29 4.27
N CYS A 97 -12.31 0.95 4.70
CA CYS A 97 -12.78 1.43 6.00
C CYS A 97 -14.31 1.30 6.15
N GLU A 98 -15.08 1.66 5.11
CA GLU A 98 -16.53 1.51 5.13
C GLU A 98 -16.97 0.04 5.17
N ARG A 99 -16.25 -0.86 4.50
CA ARG A 99 -16.48 -2.32 4.60
C ARG A 99 -16.23 -2.81 6.03
N VAL A 100 -15.12 -2.40 6.63
CA VAL A 100 -14.75 -2.78 8.01
C VAL A 100 -15.76 -2.27 9.03
N LYS A 101 -16.20 -1.01 8.92
CA LYS A 101 -17.24 -0.44 9.81
C LYS A 101 -18.53 -1.26 9.76
N LYS A 102 -19.02 -1.57 8.55
CA LYS A 102 -20.25 -2.36 8.37
C LYS A 102 -20.15 -3.78 8.94
N ALA A 103 -19.00 -4.43 8.75
CA ALA A 103 -18.76 -5.75 9.33
C ALA A 103 -18.75 -5.69 10.87
N ASN A 104 -18.14 -4.65 11.44
CA ASN A 104 -18.04 -4.47 12.88
C ASN A 104 -19.35 -4.05 13.56
N GLU A 105 -20.27 -3.38 12.85
CA GLU A 105 -21.61 -3.02 13.32
C GLU A 105 -22.61 -4.20 13.29
N SER A 106 -22.28 -5.28 12.59
CA SER A 106 -23.13 -6.47 12.46
C SER A 106 -22.90 -7.51 13.57
N GLN A 107 -22.06 -7.18 14.57
CA GLN A 107 -21.75 -7.99 15.76
C GLN A 107 -22.48 -7.46 16.98
#